data_AF-M5S2A4-F1
#
_entry.id   AF-M5S2A4-F1
#
_cell.length_a   1.000
_cell.length_b   1.000
_cell.length_c   1.000
_cell.angle_alpha   90.00
_cell.angle_beta   90.00
_cell.angle_gamma   90.00
#
_symmetry.space_group_name_H-M   'P 1'
#
loop_
_entity.id
_entity.type
_entity.pdbx_description
1 polymer ?
#
loop_
_entity_poly.entity_id
_entity_poly.type
_entity_poly.pdbx_seq_one_letter_code
_entity_poly.pdbx_strand_id
1 'polypeptide(L)'
;MINLTSYLLFAETRMSDVNLDYKETAVATSDSSQWILIAAAIVVGSLLLAWQIQRRIARNAHSSVSLFGDLCYAHRINGKGCKLLQAIADEASLPQPAMLFLADHHFDSALATAKQTMTLKPDQLATIAMVRRRMFSS
;
A
#
# COMPACT_ATOMS: atom_id res chain seq x y z
N MET A 1 -20.15 -38.12 80.24
CA MET A 1 -21.41 -37.46 79.88
C MET A 1 -21.08 -36.05 79.44
N ILE A 2 -21.47 -35.69 78.19
CA ILE A 2 -21.72 -34.31 77.68
C ILE A 2 -20.46 -33.44 77.51
N ASN A 3 -20.17 -32.72 76.42
CA ASN A 3 -20.53 -32.75 75.00
C ASN A 3 -19.64 -31.69 74.32
N LEU A 4 -19.34 -31.92 73.04
CA LEU A 4 -19.26 -30.90 71.97
C LEU A 4 -18.62 -29.54 72.30
N THR A 5 -17.40 -29.28 71.80
CA THR A 5 -17.09 -28.03 71.07
C THR A 5 -15.74 -28.10 70.35
N SER A 6 -15.61 -29.09 69.46
CA SER A 6 -14.60 -29.11 68.38
C SER A 6 -14.98 -28.15 67.23
N TYR A 7 -15.56 -26.98 67.54
CA TYR A 7 -16.17 -26.06 66.55
C TYR A 7 -15.83 -24.58 66.80
N LEU A 8 -14.60 -24.29 67.24
CA LEU A 8 -14.00 -22.97 67.02
C LEU A 8 -12.88 -23.08 65.97
N LEU A 9 -13.16 -23.88 64.93
CA LEU A 9 -12.71 -23.53 63.59
C LEU A 9 -13.68 -22.47 63.06
N PHE A 10 -13.11 -21.42 62.48
CA PHE A 10 -13.71 -20.32 61.70
C PHE A 10 -13.77 -18.95 62.36
N ALA A 11 -13.00 -18.06 61.71
CA ALA A 11 -13.27 -16.65 61.48
C ALA A 11 -12.60 -15.60 62.40
N GLU A 12 -11.33 -15.82 62.77
CA GLU A 12 -10.39 -14.70 62.90
C GLU A 12 -9.52 -14.59 61.63
N THR A 13 -10.14 -14.66 60.46
CA THR A 13 -9.53 -14.08 59.26
C THR A 13 -9.97 -12.62 59.27
N ARG A 14 -9.13 -11.77 59.85
CA ARG A 14 -9.33 -10.32 59.85
C ARG A 14 -9.63 -9.88 58.42
N MET A 15 -10.81 -9.30 58.22
CA MET A 15 -11.24 -8.68 56.97
C MET A 15 -10.33 -7.50 56.54
N SER A 16 -9.31 -7.16 57.35
CA SER A 16 -8.28 -6.19 56.97
C SER A 16 -7.21 -6.74 56.03
N ASP A 17 -7.05 -8.06 55.89
CA ASP A 17 -5.97 -8.63 55.05
C ASP A 17 -6.34 -8.78 53.57
N VAL A 18 -7.62 -8.67 53.20
CA VAL A 18 -8.05 -8.82 51.80
C VAL A 18 -8.04 -7.49 51.03
N ASN A 19 -7.82 -6.36 51.72
CA ASN A 19 -7.85 -5.03 51.08
C ASN A 19 -6.46 -4.50 50.68
N LEU A 20 -5.37 -5.13 51.15
CA LEU A 20 -4.02 -4.72 50.75
C LEU A 20 -3.58 -5.38 49.44
N ASP A 21 -3.93 -6.65 49.22
CA ASP A 21 -3.40 -7.42 48.10
C ASP A 21 -4.13 -7.17 46.76
N TYR A 22 -5.33 -6.58 46.79
CA TYR A 22 -6.05 -6.22 45.56
C TYR A 22 -5.58 -4.89 44.94
N LYS A 23 -4.73 -4.13 45.63
CA LYS A 23 -4.21 -2.85 45.12
C LYS A 23 -2.88 -2.95 44.38
N GLU A 24 -2.16 -4.07 44.47
CA GLU A 24 -0.84 -4.20 43.82
C GLU A 24 -0.89 -4.89 42.44
N THR A 25 -2.02 -5.47 42.05
CA THR A 25 -2.27 -5.93 40.68
C THR A 25 -3.04 -4.91 39.83
N ALA A 26 -3.28 -3.70 40.34
CA ALA A 26 -3.54 -2.54 39.49
C ALA A 26 -2.21 -2.09 38.88
N VAL A 27 -1.73 -2.91 37.94
CA VAL A 27 -0.71 -2.63 36.93
C VAL A 27 0.33 -1.61 37.41
N ALA A 28 1.48 -2.11 37.90
CA ALA A 28 2.73 -1.35 37.92
C ALA A 28 3.02 -0.86 36.49
N THR A 29 2.35 0.24 36.11
CA THR A 29 2.32 0.87 34.81
C THR A 29 3.50 1.83 34.74
N SER A 30 4.68 1.35 35.13
CA SER A 30 5.92 2.08 34.85
C SER A 30 6.34 1.91 33.39
N ASP A 31 5.90 0.82 32.73
CA ASP A 31 6.16 0.54 31.31
C ASP A 31 5.03 0.92 30.34
N SER A 32 3.80 1.15 30.83
CA SER A 32 2.63 1.39 29.96
C SER A 32 2.72 2.70 29.18
N SER A 33 3.36 3.72 29.74
CA SER A 33 3.57 5.01 29.06
C SER A 33 4.50 4.87 27.85
N GLN A 34 5.49 3.97 27.89
CA GLN A 34 6.42 3.73 26.79
C GLN A 34 5.73 3.02 25.62
N TRP A 35 4.87 2.04 25.89
CA TRP A 35 4.08 1.37 24.86
C TRP A 35 3.10 2.30 24.15
N ILE A 36 2.52 3.27 24.88
CA ILE A 36 1.66 4.31 24.27
C ILE A 36 2.47 5.20 23.33
N LEU A 37 3.69 5.59 23.70
CA LEU A 37 4.57 6.39 22.84
C LEU A 37 5.00 5.62 21.58
N ILE A 38 5.31 4.33 21.71
CA ILE A 38 5.65 3.47 20.58
C ILE A 38 4.45 3.32 19.64
N ALA A 39 3.26 3.04 20.18
CA ALA A 39 2.04 2.95 19.38
C ALA A 39 1.74 4.27 18.66
N ALA A 40 1.85 5.40 19.35
CA ALA A 40 1.70 6.72 18.74
C ALA A 40 2.75 6.98 17.64
N ALA A 41 4.01 6.60 17.86
CA ALA A 41 5.07 6.75 16.86
C ALA A 41 4.82 5.90 15.61
N ILE A 42 4.31 4.68 15.77
CA ILE A 42 3.95 3.80 14.64
C ILE A 42 2.78 4.41 13.85
N VAL A 43 1.74 4.89 14.54
CA VAL A 43 0.58 5.52 13.90
C VAL A 43 1.01 6.78 13.14
N VAL A 44 1.79 7.66 13.75
CA VAL A 44 2.30 8.87 13.09
C VAL A 44 3.23 8.51 11.93
N GLY A 45 4.12 7.53 12.13
CA GLY A 45 5.04 7.06 11.10
C GLY A 45 4.31 6.49 9.88
N SER A 46 3.29 5.66 10.10
CA SER A 46 2.46 5.10 9.03
C SER A 46 1.66 6.18 8.29
N LEU A 47 1.11 7.17 8.99
CA LEU A 47 0.43 8.31 8.36
C LEU A 47 1.39 9.12 7.48
N LEU A 48 2.59 9.41 7.96
CA LEU A 48 3.61 10.14 7.21
C LEU A 48 4.09 9.35 5.99
N LEU A 49 4.26 8.02 6.12
CA LEU A 49 4.59 7.16 4.99
C LEU A 49 3.48 7.18 3.94
N ALA A 50 2.23 6.98 4.35
CA ALA A 50 1.07 7.03 3.45
C ALA A 50 0.99 8.38 2.74
N TRP A 51 1.16 9.48 3.47
CA TRP A 51 1.16 10.82 2.91
C TRP A 51 2.33 11.05 1.94
N GLN A 52 3.53 10.58 2.27
CA GLN A 52 4.68 10.68 1.36
C GLN A 52 4.46 9.87 0.09
N ILE A 53 3.94 8.65 0.19
CA ILE A 53 3.64 7.79 -0.96
C ILE A 53 2.58 8.46 -1.83
N GLN A 54 1.48 8.93 -1.24
CA GLN A 54 0.42 9.64 -1.95
C GLN A 54 0.94 10.91 -2.64
N ARG A 55 1.82 11.66 -1.99
CA ARG A 55 2.44 12.87 -2.55
C ARG A 55 3.46 12.56 -3.64
N ARG A 56 4.13 11.40 -3.59
CA ARG A 56 4.97 10.90 -4.70
C ARG A 56 4.10 10.47 -5.88
N ILE A 57 3.03 9.72 -5.63
CA ILE A 57 2.07 9.32 -6.67
C ILE A 57 1.43 10.54 -7.32
N ALA A 58 0.96 11.53 -6.55
CA ALA A 58 0.33 12.73 -7.08
C ALA A 58 1.26 13.59 -7.95
N ARG A 59 2.53 13.74 -7.53
CA ARG A 59 3.57 14.43 -8.32
C ARG A 59 3.93 13.66 -9.59
N ASN A 60 4.06 12.34 -9.48
CA ASN A 60 4.35 11.48 -10.61
C ASN A 60 3.16 11.41 -11.58
N ALA A 61 1.91 11.47 -11.11
CA ALA A 61 0.72 11.46 -11.96
C ALA A 61 0.62 12.72 -12.83
N HIS A 62 0.82 13.91 -12.25
CA HIS A 62 0.78 15.16 -13.02
C HIS A 62 1.95 15.28 -14.01
N SER A 63 3.14 14.82 -13.61
CA SER A 63 4.33 14.89 -14.47
C SER A 63 4.38 13.78 -15.52
N SER A 64 3.84 12.58 -15.25
CA SER A 64 3.95 11.45 -16.18
C SER A 64 2.97 11.54 -17.34
N VAL A 65 1.78 12.12 -17.13
CA VAL A 65 0.81 12.32 -18.22
C VAL A 65 1.31 13.39 -19.19
N SER A 66 1.87 14.50 -18.68
CA SER A 66 2.46 15.54 -19.54
C SER A 66 3.71 15.01 -20.25
N LEU A 67 4.60 14.31 -19.54
CA LEU A 67 5.83 13.74 -20.08
C LEU A 67 5.55 12.65 -21.12
N PHE A 68 4.51 11.83 -20.92
CA PHE A 68 4.04 10.88 -21.92
C PHE A 68 3.52 11.55 -23.19
N GLY A 69 2.79 12.67 -23.05
CA GLY A 69 2.38 13.49 -24.18
C GLY A 69 3.57 14.06 -24.96
N ASP A 70 4.58 14.57 -24.25
CA ASP A 70 5.82 15.10 -24.84
C ASP A 70 6.62 14.00 -25.56
N LEU A 71 6.70 12.78 -25.00
CA LEU A 71 7.32 11.62 -25.63
C LEU A 71 6.55 11.15 -26.88
N CYS A 72 5.21 11.11 -26.83
CA CYS A 72 4.38 10.83 -28.00
C CYS A 72 4.66 11.85 -29.12
N TYR A 73 4.82 13.12 -28.77
CA TYR A 73 5.15 14.19 -29.70
C TYR A 73 6.56 14.03 -30.28
N ALA A 74 7.56 13.76 -29.43
CA ALA A 74 8.96 13.56 -29.83
C ALA A 74 9.10 12.39 -30.83
N HIS A 75 8.40 11.28 -30.62
CA HIS A 75 8.40 10.14 -31.54
C HIS A 75 7.43 10.28 -32.73
N ARG A 76 6.82 11.45 -32.92
CA ARG A 76 5.83 11.73 -33.98
C ARG A 76 4.71 10.68 -34.03
N ILE A 77 4.23 10.25 -32.87
CA ILE A 77 3.15 9.29 -32.74
C ILE A 77 1.83 10.04 -32.91
N ASN A 78 0.97 9.54 -33.80
CA ASN A 78 -0.34 10.15 -34.02
C ASN A 78 -1.21 10.04 -32.76
N GLY A 79 -2.11 10.99 -32.51
CA GLY A 79 -2.95 11.02 -31.30
C GLY A 79 -3.76 9.74 -31.06
N LYS A 80 -4.16 9.04 -32.13
CA LYS A 80 -4.80 7.72 -32.03
C LYS A 80 -3.84 6.66 -31.45
N GLY A 81 -2.58 6.68 -31.84
CA GLY A 81 -1.53 5.80 -31.29
C GLY A 81 -1.22 6.14 -29.84
N CYS A 82 -1.16 7.43 -29.48
CA CYS A 82 -0.90 7.85 -28.10
C CYS A 82 -2.04 7.43 -27.15
N LYS A 83 -3.31 7.56 -27.57
CA LYS A 83 -4.46 7.04 -26.80
C LYS A 83 -4.43 5.52 -26.65
N LEU A 84 -3.99 4.81 -27.69
CA LEU A 84 -3.88 3.36 -27.67
C LEU A 84 -2.79 2.89 -26.69
N LEU A 85 -1.62 3.56 -26.69
CA LEU A 85 -0.56 3.33 -25.73
C LEU A 85 -1.01 3.60 -24.29
N GLN A 86 -1.78 4.68 -24.08
CA GLN A 86 -2.33 5.00 -22.77
C GLN A 86 -3.28 3.90 -22.30
N ALA A 87 -4.18 3.41 -23.16
CA ALA A 87 -5.05 2.30 -22.83
C ALA A 87 -4.28 1.02 -22.50
N ILE A 88 -3.18 0.73 -23.21
CA ILE A 88 -2.29 -0.41 -22.89
C ILE A 88 -1.62 -0.22 -21.53
N ALA A 89 -1.17 1.00 -21.21
CA ALA A 89 -0.56 1.29 -19.91
C ALA A 89 -1.57 1.15 -18.75
N ASP A 90 -2.79 1.65 -18.96
CA ASP A 90 -3.88 1.56 -17.99
C ASP A 90 -4.25 0.09 -17.73
N GLU A 91 -4.36 -0.70 -18.80
CA GLU A 91 -4.71 -2.13 -18.71
C GLU A 91 -3.59 -2.97 -18.06
N ALA A 92 -2.34 -2.65 -18.38
CA ALA A 92 -1.19 -3.26 -17.71
C ALA A 92 -0.99 -2.73 -16.27
N SER A 93 -1.87 -1.86 -15.77
CA SER A 93 -1.79 -1.22 -14.45
C SER A 93 -0.41 -0.61 -14.18
N LEU A 94 0.20 -0.02 -15.21
CA LEU A 94 1.52 0.58 -15.07
C LEU A 94 1.43 1.82 -14.18
N PRO A 95 2.36 1.99 -13.22
CA PRO A 95 2.35 3.15 -12.34
C PRO A 95 2.58 4.47 -13.10
N GLN A 96 3.23 4.40 -14.27
CA GLN A 96 3.44 5.54 -15.16
C GLN A 96 3.43 5.07 -16.63
N PRO A 97 2.64 5.71 -17.52
CA PRO A 97 2.56 5.32 -18.93
C PRO A 97 3.86 5.56 -19.70
N ALA A 98 4.71 6.48 -19.23
CA ALA A 98 6.03 6.73 -19.80
C ALA A 98 7.00 5.54 -19.66
N MET A 99 6.76 4.59 -18.74
CA MET A 99 7.62 3.41 -18.60
C MET A 99 7.63 2.51 -19.86
N LEU A 100 6.61 2.62 -20.70
CA LEU A 100 6.56 1.94 -22.00
C LEU A 100 7.70 2.35 -22.94
N PHE A 101 8.26 3.55 -22.77
CA PHE A 101 9.33 4.08 -23.61
C PHE A 101 10.74 3.75 -23.09
N LEU A 102 10.88 3.25 -21.86
CA LEU A 102 12.19 3.04 -21.23
C LEU A 102 12.95 1.86 -21.84
N ALA A 103 12.24 0.77 -22.18
CA ALA A 103 12.85 -0.40 -22.78
C ALA A 103 11.82 -1.27 -23.52
N ASP A 104 12.30 -1.98 -24.54
CA ASP A 104 11.46 -2.83 -25.40
C ASP A 104 10.79 -3.98 -24.61
N HIS A 105 11.48 -4.51 -23.58
CA HIS A 105 10.92 -5.55 -22.71
C HIS A 105 9.75 -5.06 -21.84
N HIS A 106 9.78 -3.79 -21.39
CA HIS A 106 8.66 -3.21 -20.65
C HIS A 106 7.44 -3.05 -21.55
N PHE A 107 7.65 -2.59 -22.78
CA PHE A 107 6.59 -2.49 -23.78
C PHE A 107 5.96 -3.84 -24.10
N ASP A 108 6.78 -4.87 -24.34
CA ASP A 108 6.29 -6.21 -24.67
C ASP A 108 5.53 -6.86 -23.51
N SER A 109 6.00 -6.69 -22.28
CA SER A 109 5.29 -7.17 -21.09
C SER A 109 3.91 -6.52 -20.94
N ALA A 110 3.83 -5.20 -21.11
CA ALA A 110 2.57 -4.47 -20.99
C ALA A 110 1.60 -4.83 -22.12
N LEU A 111 2.09 -5.02 -23.34
CA LEU A 111 1.29 -5.47 -24.47
C LEU A 111 0.78 -6.91 -24.27
N ALA A 112 1.59 -7.80 -23.69
CA ALA A 112 1.17 -9.16 -23.37
C ALA A 112 0.05 -9.17 -22.32
N THR A 113 0.17 -8.36 -21.27
CA THR A 113 -0.89 -8.19 -20.27
C THR A 113 -2.15 -7.58 -20.88
N ALA A 114 -2.01 -6.50 -21.67
CA ALA A 114 -3.15 -5.87 -22.32
C ALA A 114 -3.87 -6.81 -23.30
N LYS A 115 -3.17 -7.72 -23.98
CA LYS A 115 -3.80 -8.75 -24.84
C LYS A 115 -4.66 -9.76 -24.07
N GLN A 116 -4.36 -9.99 -22.79
CA GLN A 116 -5.14 -10.90 -21.95
C GLN A 116 -6.46 -10.28 -21.51
N THR A 117 -6.47 -8.97 -21.27
CA THR A 117 -7.68 -8.28 -20.77
C THR A 117 -8.45 -7.53 -21.85
N MET A 118 -7.78 -7.03 -22.89
CA MET A 118 -8.36 -6.26 -23.98
C MET A 118 -8.31 -7.03 -25.31
N THR A 119 -9.45 -7.08 -26.00
CA THR A 119 -9.49 -7.58 -27.39
C THR A 119 -8.97 -6.52 -28.35
N LEU A 120 -7.72 -6.67 -28.76
CA LEU A 120 -7.05 -5.79 -29.73
C LEU A 120 -7.43 -6.16 -31.17
N LYS A 121 -7.92 -5.18 -31.93
CA LYS A 121 -8.20 -5.35 -33.36
C LYS A 121 -6.91 -5.44 -34.19
N PRO A 122 -6.92 -6.11 -35.35
CA PRO A 122 -5.74 -6.21 -36.22
C PRO A 122 -5.18 -4.84 -36.64
N ASP A 123 -6.04 -3.85 -36.90
CA ASP A 123 -5.60 -2.47 -37.21
C ASP A 123 -4.87 -1.79 -36.05
N GLN A 124 -5.28 -2.09 -34.81
CA GLN A 124 -4.63 -1.58 -33.60
C GLN A 124 -3.27 -2.25 -33.42
N LEU A 125 -3.16 -3.56 -33.67
CA LEU A 125 -1.87 -4.26 -33.65
C LEU A 125 -0.89 -3.72 -34.69
N ALA A 126 -1.35 -3.41 -35.89
CA ALA A 126 -0.52 -2.76 -36.92
C ALA A 126 -0.03 -1.37 -36.47
N THR A 127 -0.91 -0.60 -35.82
CA THR A 127 -0.56 0.71 -35.25
C THR A 127 0.48 0.58 -34.14
N ILE A 128 0.32 -0.40 -33.23
CA ILE A 128 1.27 -0.71 -32.14
C ILE A 128 2.62 -1.10 -32.70
N ALA A 129 2.65 -1.96 -33.72
CA ALA A 129 3.90 -2.39 -34.36
C ALA A 129 4.65 -1.22 -35.02
N MET A 130 3.92 -0.31 -35.69
CA MET A 130 4.51 0.91 -36.27
C MET A 130 5.06 1.82 -35.18
N VAL A 131 4.33 1.98 -34.08
CA VAL A 131 4.71 2.79 -32.93
C VAL A 131 5.95 2.22 -32.24
N ARG A 132 6.00 0.91 -31.96
CA ARG A 132 7.18 0.22 -31.39
C ARG A 132 8.41 0.48 -32.25
N ARG A 133 8.27 0.32 -33.57
CA ARG A 133 9.37 0.59 -34.50
C ARG A 133 9.85 2.04 -34.41
N ARG A 134 8.94 3.02 -34.28
CA ARG A 134 9.33 4.43 -34.12
C ARG A 134 9.97 4.76 -32.77
N MET A 135 9.64 4.02 -31.72
CA MET A 135 10.23 4.21 -30.39
C MET A 135 11.65 3.65 -30.31
N PHE A 136 11.88 2.46 -30.85
CA PHE A 136 13.12 1.70 -30.60
C PHE A 136 14.03 1.52 -31.84
N SER A 137 13.73 2.16 -32.98
CA SER A 137 14.63 2.15 -34.15
C SER A 137 15.57 3.35 -34.27
N SER A 138 15.65 4.18 -33.22
CA SER A 138 16.65 5.26 -33.10
C SER A 138 17.99 4.74 -32.64
#